data_AF-A0AA45B5S1-F1
#
_entry.id   AF-A0AA45B5S1-F1
#
_cell.length_a   1.000
_cell.length_b   1.000
_cell.length_c   1.000
_cell.angle_alpha   90.00
_cell.angle_beta   90.00
_cell.angle_gamma   90.00
#
_symmetry.space_group_name_H-M   'P 1'
#
loop_
_entity.id
_entity.type
_entity.pdbx_description
1 polymer ?
#
loop_
_entity_poly.entity_id
_entity_poly.type
_entity_poly.pdbx_seq_one_letter_code
_entity_poly.pdbx_strand_id
1 'polypeptide(L)'
;VGDFGIGIASALSTSSDMDTVINTGNFSASNASNPNAPPGGTAGYVQINEYNPISFFARQEWKNVINQRHYFRSRTADNVWTQWGEYRTTANTTVD
;
A
#
# COMPACT_ATOMS: atom_id res chain seq x y z
N VAL A 1 -8.35 19.81 -9.15
CA VAL A 1 -6.99 19.24 -9.01
C VAL A 1 -6.85 18.86 -7.55
N GLY A 2 -6.87 17.56 -7.23
CA GLY A 2 -6.76 17.09 -5.85
C GLY A 2 -5.32 17.27 -5.37
N ASP A 3 -5.17 17.82 -4.18
CA ASP A 3 -3.88 18.02 -3.52
C ASP A 3 -3.16 16.66 -3.37
N PHE A 4 -2.16 16.40 -4.21
CA PHE A 4 -1.16 15.37 -3.95
C PHE A 4 -0.21 15.94 -2.89
N GLY A 5 -0.75 16.10 -1.68
CA GLY A 5 -0.01 16.64 -0.55
C GLY A 5 1.22 15.76 -0.31
N ILE A 6 2.39 16.39 -0.29
CA ILE A 6 3.71 15.83 0.05
C ILE A 6 3.78 15.53 1.58
N GLY A 7 2.63 15.25 2.20
CA GLY A 7 2.47 14.97 3.62
C GLY A 7 1.80 13.62 3.80
N ILE A 8 2.35 12.81 4.69
CA ILE A 8 1.65 11.62 5.21
C ILE A 8 0.36 12.13 5.86
N ALA A 9 -0.79 11.76 5.31
CA ALA A 9 -2.09 12.23 5.76
C ALA A 9 -2.41 11.73 7.18
N SER A 10 -1.99 10.49 7.53
CA SER A 10 -2.17 9.90 8.86
C SER A 10 -1.34 8.63 9.06
N ALA A 11 -1.03 8.29 10.31
CA ALA A 11 -0.49 6.99 10.67
C ALA A 11 -1.62 5.96 10.84
N LEU A 12 -1.49 4.82 10.18
CA LEU A 12 -2.41 3.68 10.35
C LEU A 12 -2.08 2.97 11.68
N SER A 13 -3.11 2.49 12.37
CA SER A 13 -2.90 1.63 13.54
C SER A 13 -2.27 0.30 13.11
N THR A 14 -1.58 -0.37 14.02
CA THR A 14 -1.00 -1.71 13.79
C THR A 14 -2.03 -2.80 13.51
N SER A 15 -3.31 -2.53 13.82
CA SER A 15 -4.46 -3.42 13.60
C SER A 15 -5.30 -3.03 12.38
N SER A 16 -4.94 -1.95 11.67
CA SER A 16 -5.68 -1.54 10.47
C SER A 16 -5.58 -2.61 9.40
N ASP A 17 -6.72 -3.10 8.91
CA ASP A 17 -6.77 -4.04 7.79
C ASP A 17 -6.56 -3.30 6.47
N MET A 18 -5.53 -3.69 5.70
CA MET A 18 -5.18 -3.03 4.46
C MET A 18 -6.27 -3.14 3.39
N ASP A 19 -7.18 -4.09 3.50
CA ASP A 19 -8.30 -4.25 2.58
C ASP A 19 -9.37 -3.16 2.78
N THR A 20 -9.40 -2.56 3.96
CA THR A 20 -10.33 -1.48 4.34
C THR A 20 -9.78 -0.08 4.04
N VAL A 21 -8.47 0.04 3.80
CA VAL A 21 -7.81 1.32 3.48
C VAL A 21 -8.04 1.64 2.01
N ILE A 22 -9.18 2.27 1.71
CA ILE A 22 -9.64 2.55 0.35
C ILE A 22 -9.75 4.05 0.03
N ASN A 23 -9.56 4.91 1.02
CA ASN A 23 -9.57 6.35 0.79
C ASN A 23 -8.27 6.77 0.11
N THR A 24 -8.38 7.50 -1.01
CA THR A 24 -7.25 8.11 -1.69
C THR A 24 -6.43 8.95 -0.71
N GLY A 25 -5.11 8.71 -0.66
CA GLY A 25 -4.23 9.39 0.28
C GLY A 25 -2.91 8.68 0.52
N ASN A 26 -2.04 9.32 1.30
CA ASN A 26 -0.75 8.82 1.73
C ASN A 26 -0.80 8.53 3.24
N PHE A 27 -0.33 7.36 3.66
CA PHE A 27 -0.36 6.92 5.05
C PHE A 27 0.98 6.35 5.47
N SER A 28 1.30 6.39 6.77
CA SER A 28 2.40 5.61 7.33
C SER A 28 1.87 4.37 8.01
N ALA A 29 2.35 3.20 7.63
CA ALA A 29 2.08 1.96 8.33
C ALA A 29 3.31 1.58 9.16
N SER A 30 3.10 1.37 10.46
CA SER A 30 4.21 1.20 11.40
C SER A 30 4.81 -0.21 11.39
N ASN A 31 4.16 -1.24 10.86
CA ASN A 31 4.71 -2.60 10.89
C ASN A 31 4.08 -3.59 9.89
N ALA A 32 4.60 -4.82 9.93
CA ALA A 32 4.14 -6.01 9.20
C ALA A 32 2.82 -6.60 9.71
N SER A 33 2.31 -6.17 10.87
CA SER A 33 1.21 -6.83 11.57
C SER A 33 -0.17 -6.36 11.12
N ASN A 34 -0.23 -5.35 10.25
CA ASN A 34 -1.46 -4.97 9.59
C ASN A 34 -2.02 -6.20 8.83
N PRO A 35 -3.28 -6.61 9.07
CA PRO A 35 -3.91 -7.63 8.24
C PRO A 35 -3.83 -7.25 6.76
N ASN A 36 -3.60 -8.25 5.91
CA ASN A 36 -3.44 -8.09 4.47
C ASN A 36 -2.29 -7.15 4.04
N ALA A 37 -1.28 -6.94 4.90
CA ALA A 37 -0.01 -6.31 4.51
C ALA A 37 0.75 -7.16 3.46
N PRO A 38 1.66 -6.55 2.68
CA PRO A 38 2.48 -7.27 1.72
C PRO A 38 3.39 -8.33 2.40
N PRO A 39 3.77 -9.41 1.70
CA PRO A 39 4.71 -10.40 2.22
C PRO A 39 6.06 -9.77 2.56
N GLY A 40 6.49 -9.90 3.82
CA GLY A 40 7.70 -9.22 4.30
C GLY A 40 7.54 -7.69 4.39
N GLY A 41 6.29 -7.21 4.46
CA GLY A 41 5.97 -5.83 4.80
C GLY A 41 6.65 -5.47 6.11
N THR A 42 7.32 -4.33 6.13
CA THR A 42 7.88 -3.74 7.35
C THR A 42 7.30 -2.34 7.48
N ALA A 43 7.75 -1.54 8.45
CA ALA A 43 7.37 -0.13 8.49
C ALA A 43 7.51 0.50 7.09
N GLY A 44 6.51 1.26 6.67
CA GLY A 44 6.43 1.71 5.29
C GLY A 44 5.41 2.82 5.05
N TYR A 45 5.44 3.35 3.83
CA TYR A 45 4.46 4.28 3.32
C TYR A 45 3.42 3.52 2.49
N VAL A 46 2.14 3.77 2.78
CA VAL A 46 1.02 3.21 2.03
C VAL A 46 0.37 4.33 1.24
N GLN A 47 0.20 4.14 -0.06
CA GLN A 47 -0.42 5.11 -0.93
C GLN A 47 -1.63 4.50 -1.62
N ILE A 48 -2.77 5.18 -1.57
CA ILE A 48 -3.96 4.85 -2.36
C ILE A 48 -4.08 5.89 -3.46
N ASN A 49 -3.76 5.49 -4.69
CA ASN A 49 -3.63 6.40 -5.84
C ASN A 49 -4.98 6.77 -6.45
N GLU A 50 -5.91 5.82 -6.43
CA GLU A 50 -7.22 5.97 -7.04
C GLU A 50 -8.18 5.10 -6.23
N TYR A 51 -9.35 5.63 -5.94
CA TYR A 51 -10.50 4.82 -5.55
C TYR A 51 -11.72 5.34 -6.30
N ASN A 52 -12.28 4.49 -7.15
CA ASN A 52 -13.53 4.75 -7.83
C ASN A 52 -14.65 3.99 -7.09
N PRO A 53 -15.58 4.68 -6.41
CA PRO A 53 -16.65 4.01 -5.68
C PRO A 53 -17.70 3.34 -6.57
N ILE A 54 -17.80 3.73 -7.85
CA ILE A 54 -18.75 3.14 -8.81
C ILE A 54 -18.23 1.79 -9.31
N SER A 55 -16.96 1.74 -9.69
CA SER A 55 -16.32 0.53 -10.21
C SER A 55 -15.52 -0.23 -9.16
N PHE A 56 -15.57 0.18 -7.88
CA PHE A 56 -14.77 -0.32 -6.76
C PHE A 56 -13.26 -0.48 -7.02
N PHE A 57 -12.76 0.15 -8.08
CA PHE A 57 -11.38 0.04 -8.48
C PHE A 57 -10.51 0.87 -7.55
N ALA A 58 -9.45 0.26 -7.02
CA ALA A 58 -8.42 0.98 -6.27
C ALA A 58 -7.03 0.46 -6.59
N ARG A 59 -6.02 1.31 -6.43
CA ARG A 59 -4.60 0.90 -6.45
C ARG A 59 -3.94 1.30 -5.15
N GLN A 60 -3.38 0.30 -4.48
CA GLN A 60 -2.64 0.45 -3.23
C GLN A 60 -1.17 0.11 -3.48
N GLU A 61 -0.29 0.98 -3.02
CA GLU A 61 1.15 0.81 -3.08
C GLU A 61 1.74 0.85 -1.67
N TRP A 62 2.75 0.02 -1.42
CA TRP A 62 3.45 -0.03 -0.15
C TRP A 62 4.95 0.08 -0.40
N LYS A 63 5.57 1.09 0.19
CA LYS A 63 7.03 1.30 0.16
C LYS A 63 7.61 1.08 1.55
N ASN A 64 8.34 -0.01 1.73
CA ASN A 64 9.05 -0.27 2.96
C ASN A 64 10.17 0.75 3.17
N VAL A 65 10.25 1.34 4.38
CA VAL A 65 11.34 2.27 4.71
C VAL A 65 12.64 1.56 5.06
N ILE A 66 12.57 0.30 5.52
CA ILE A 66 13.74 -0.45 6.00
C ILE A 66 14.52 -1.08 4.85
N ASN A 67 13.85 -1.94 4.06
CA ASN A 67 14.51 -2.72 3.01
C ASN A 67 14.30 -2.15 1.60
N GLN A 68 13.69 -0.97 1.48
CA GLN A 68 13.41 -0.29 0.20
C GLN A 68 12.60 -1.14 -0.80
N ARG A 69 11.93 -2.21 -0.35
CA ARG A 69 11.06 -3.02 -1.20
C ARG A 69 9.75 -2.30 -1.44
N HIS A 70 9.27 -2.36 -2.68
CA HIS A 70 8.05 -1.69 -3.10
C HIS A 70 7.06 -2.74 -3.58
N TYR A 71 5.83 -2.65 -3.10
CA TYR A 71 4.74 -3.55 -3.43
C TYR A 71 3.56 -2.79 -3.99
N PHE A 72 2.75 -3.46 -4.77
CA PHE A 72 1.50 -2.94 -5.29
C PHE A 72 0.44 -4.04 -5.32
N ARG A 73 -0.81 -3.62 -5.19
CA ARG A 73 -1.97 -4.45 -5.50
C ARG A 73 -3.13 -3.56 -5.94
N SER A 74 -4.12 -4.18 -6.56
CA SER A 74 -5.32 -3.49 -7.00
C SER A 74 -6.56 -4.14 -6.41
N ARG A 75 -7.59 -3.33 -6.17
CA ARG A 75 -8.95 -3.80 -5.90
C ARG A 75 -9.69 -3.87 -7.23
N THR A 76 -10.25 -5.02 -7.55
CA THR A 76 -11.00 -5.24 -8.79
C THR A 76 -12.43 -4.72 -8.64
N ALA A 77 -13.17 -4.71 -9.75
CA ALA A 77 -14.56 -4.26 -9.76
C ALA A 77 -15.50 -5.11 -8.89
N ASP A 78 -15.13 -6.36 -8.63
CA ASP A 78 -15.88 -7.28 -7.79
C ASP A 78 -15.56 -7.12 -6.29
N ASN A 79 -14.93 -6.00 -5.90
CA ASN A 79 -14.52 -5.74 -4.53
C ASN A 79 -13.53 -6.81 -3.99
N VAL A 80 -12.64 -7.31 -4.86
CA VAL A 80 -11.62 -8.29 -4.48
C VAL A 80 -10.24 -7.67 -4.63
N TRP A 81 -9.41 -7.78 -3.59
CA TRP A 81 -8.01 -7.40 -3.69
C TRP A 81 -7.20 -8.48 -4.39
N THR A 82 -6.40 -8.08 -5.38
CA THR A 82 -5.37 -8.96 -5.94
C THR A 82 -4.31 -9.25 -4.88
N GLN A 83 -3.56 -10.33 -5.06
CA GLN A 83 -2.34 -10.54 -4.30
C GLN A 83 -1.35 -9.39 -4.50
N TRP A 84 -0.50 -9.17 -3.51
CA TRP A 84 0.59 -8.22 -3.60
C TRP A 84 1.62 -8.66 -4.63
N GLY A 85 1.86 -7.80 -5.63
CA GLY A 85 3.02 -7.87 -6.50
C GLY A 85 4.16 -7.03 -5.92
N GLU A 86 5.39 -7.46 -6.15
CA GLU A 86 6.59 -6.68 -5.80
C GLU A 86 7.19 -6.07 -7.06
N TYR A 87 7.57 -4.79 -7.00
CA TYR A 87 8.45 -4.21 -8.01
C TYR A 87 9.85 -4.78 -7.83
N ARG A 88 10.31 -5.56 -8.80
CA ARG A 88 11.73 -5.91 -8.89
C ARG A 88 12.51 -4.69 -9.36
N THR A 89 13.24 -4.08 -8.44
CA THR A 89 14.21 -3.02 -8.72
C THR A 89 15.62 -3.60 -8.64
N THR A 90 16.62 -2.91 -9.20
CA THR A 90 18.04 -3.28 -9.06
C THR A 90 18.52 -3.32 -7.60
N ALA A 91 17.84 -2.61 -6.69
CA ALA A 91 18.10 -2.68 -5.25
C ALA A 91 17.58 -3.97 -4.60
N ASN A 92 16.54 -4.59 -5.20
CA ASN A 92 15.94 -5.85 -4.71
C ASN A 92 16.53 -7.10 -5.40
N THR A 93 17.50 -6.95 -6.30
CA THR A 93 18.18 -8.07 -6.97
C THR A 93 19.49 -8.48 -6.32
N THR A 94 20.01 -7.68 -5.39
CA THR A 94 21.05 -8.11 -4.45
C THR A 94 20.37 -8.73 -3.23
N VAL A 95 19.92 -9.97 -3.37
CA VAL A 95 19.52 -10.82 -2.24
C VAL A 95 20.46 -12.02 -2.25
N ASP A 96 21.35 -12.01 -1.25
CA ASP A 96 22.31 -13.01 -0.76
C ASP A 96 23.21 -13.76 -1.75
#